data_AF-A0A7J9XCI6-F1
#
_entry.id   AF-A0A7J9XCI6-F1
#
_cell.length_a   1.000
_cell.length_b   1.000
_cell.length_c   1.000
_cell.angle_alpha   90.00
_cell.angle_beta   90.00
_cell.angle_gamma   90.00
#
_symmetry.space_group_name_H-M   'P 1'
#
loop_
_entity.id
_entity.type
_entity.pdbx_description
1 polymer ?
#
loop_
_entity_poly.entity_id
_entity_poly.type
_entity_poly.pdbx_seq_one_letter_code
_entity_poly.pdbx_strand_id
1 'polypeptide(L)'
;MDVEGSRALVAVVGEDLDHLVGDDGAVLEALQELTRLAVQQQIGERSRLMLDVGGFRQRRREELTKLADDAVQEAQRTGEPQRLAAMRPFERKCVHDVVAAAGLKSESEGEEPARRVIVLPS
;
A
#
# COMPACT_ATOMS: atom_id res chain seq x y z
N MET A 1 20.23 -0.86 2.86
CA MET A 1 18.91 -0.50 3.42
C MET A 1 18.50 0.77 2.73
N ASP A 2 17.42 0.71 1.97
CA ASP A 2 16.81 1.92 1.40
C ASP A 2 15.84 2.51 2.42
N VAL A 3 15.75 3.83 2.50
CA VAL A 3 14.94 4.55 3.49
C VAL A 3 13.86 5.34 2.77
N GLU A 4 12.68 4.72 2.60
CA GLU A 4 11.52 5.40 2.01
C GLU A 4 10.70 6.04 3.14
N GLY A 5 10.72 7.38 3.22
CA GLY A 5 9.87 8.14 4.13
C GLY A 5 9.97 7.73 5.61
N SER A 6 11.19 7.47 6.11
CA SER A 6 11.56 6.96 7.47
C SER A 6 11.33 5.48 7.76
N ARG A 7 11.10 4.64 6.74
CA ARG A 7 10.95 3.19 6.90
C ARG A 7 12.19 2.46 6.39
N ALA A 8 12.75 1.56 7.21
CA ALA A 8 13.78 0.65 6.74
C ALA A 8 13.15 -0.40 5.80
N LEU A 9 13.57 -0.41 4.54
CA LEU A 9 13.17 -1.45 3.60
C LEU A 9 14.04 -2.70 3.78
N VAL A 10 13.38 -3.82 4.01
CA VAL A 10 14.00 -5.16 4.08
C VAL A 10 13.51 -5.95 2.88
N ALA A 11 14.43 -6.29 1.98
CA ALA A 11 14.12 -7.05 0.77
C ALA A 11 14.51 -8.52 0.95
N VAL A 12 13.59 -9.42 0.62
CA VAL A 12 13.85 -10.85 0.44
C VAL A 12 14.04 -11.11 -1.05
N VAL A 13 15.24 -11.57 -1.40
CA VAL A 13 15.67 -11.83 -2.78
C VAL A 13 16.08 -13.31 -2.88
N GLY A 14 15.66 -13.97 -3.95
CA GLY A 14 15.84 -15.39 -4.17
C GLY A 14 14.93 -15.91 -5.27
N GLU A 15 14.95 -17.23 -5.45
CA GLU A 15 14.08 -17.95 -6.38
C GLU A 15 12.83 -18.49 -5.66
N ASP A 16 11.77 -18.77 -6.40
CA ASP A 16 10.53 -19.40 -5.91
C ASP A 16 9.85 -18.70 -4.71
N LEU A 17 9.79 -17.36 -4.71
CA LEU A 17 9.28 -16.58 -3.59
C LEU A 17 7.75 -16.38 -3.58
N ASP A 18 7.01 -16.90 -4.57
CA ASP A 18 5.57 -16.64 -4.74
C ASP A 18 4.74 -17.05 -3.52
N HIS A 19 5.14 -18.13 -2.84
CA HIS A 19 4.49 -18.60 -1.61
C HIS A 19 4.67 -17.64 -0.42
N LEU A 20 5.75 -16.84 -0.39
CA LEU A 20 5.99 -15.80 0.63
C LEU A 20 5.21 -14.51 0.32
N VAL A 21 4.75 -14.35 -0.92
CA VAL A 21 3.80 -13.30 -1.29
C VAL A 21 2.39 -13.76 -0.93
N GLY A 22 1.99 -14.94 -1.41
CA GLY A 22 0.65 -15.48 -1.27
C GLY A 22 -0.40 -14.72 -2.09
N ASP A 23 -1.67 -15.11 -1.96
CA ASP A 23 -2.77 -14.53 -2.72
C ASP A 23 -2.88 -13.02 -2.46
N ASP A 24 -2.78 -12.26 -3.55
CA ASP A 24 -2.66 -10.81 -3.56
C ASP A 24 -1.60 -10.25 -2.61
N GLY A 25 -0.66 -11.00 -2.04
CA GLY A 25 0.28 -10.50 -1.03
C GLY A 25 -0.17 -10.68 0.43
N ALA A 26 -1.19 -11.50 0.71
CA ALA A 26 -1.69 -11.75 2.06
C ALA A 26 -0.63 -12.36 2.99
N VAL A 27 0.21 -13.27 2.48
CA VAL A 27 1.30 -13.88 3.25
C VAL A 27 2.39 -12.86 3.53
N LEU A 28 2.73 -12.00 2.57
CA LEU A 28 3.68 -10.91 2.77
C LEU A 28 3.25 -9.96 3.90
N GLU A 29 1.96 -9.62 3.99
CA GLU A 29 1.46 -8.79 5.08
C GLU A 29 1.53 -9.50 6.44
N ALA A 30 1.23 -10.81 6.50
CA ALA A 30 1.40 -11.60 7.72
C ALA A 30 2.87 -11.66 8.16
N LEU A 31 3.79 -11.92 7.23
CA LEU A 31 5.23 -11.92 7.48
C LEU A 31 5.73 -10.56 7.96
N GLN A 32 5.25 -9.47 7.37
CA GLN A 32 5.59 -8.12 7.81
C GLN A 32 5.18 -7.88 9.27
N GLU A 33 3.97 -8.28 9.66
CA GLU A 33 3.49 -8.09 11.03
C GLU A 33 4.27 -8.94 12.02
N LEU A 34 4.51 -10.22 11.71
CA LEU A 34 5.34 -11.09 12.52
C LEU A 34 6.76 -10.53 12.69
N THR A 35 7.34 -9.99 11.62
CA THR A 35 8.68 -9.36 11.66
C THR A 35 8.68 -8.11 12.55
N ARG A 36 7.65 -7.27 12.46
CA ARG A 36 7.52 -6.09 13.34
C ARG A 36 7.40 -6.47 14.81
N LEU A 37 6.61 -7.50 15.12
CA LEU A 37 6.45 -8.01 16.49
C LEU A 37 7.77 -8.59 17.02
N ALA A 38 8.48 -9.37 16.21
CA ALA A 38 9.78 -9.92 16.58
C ALA A 38 10.81 -8.80 16.87
N VAL A 39 10.88 -7.77 16.01
CA VAL A 39 11.77 -6.63 16.24
C VAL A 39 11.35 -5.86 17.49
N GLN A 40 10.06 -5.58 17.66
CA GLN A 40 9.55 -4.89 18.86
C GLN A 40 9.90 -5.63 20.14
N GLN A 41 9.79 -6.96 20.16
CA GLN A 41 10.15 -7.77 21.32
C GLN A 41 11.64 -7.61 21.68
N GLN A 42 12.51 -7.44 20.69
CA GLN A 42 13.96 -7.31 20.90
C GLN A 42 14.38 -5.89 21.33
N ILE A 43 13.80 -4.85 20.73
CA ILE A 43 14.25 -3.46 20.94
C ILE A 43 13.32 -2.62 21.83
N GLY A 44 12.16 -3.16 22.24
CA GLY A 44 11.17 -2.47 23.06
C GLY A 44 10.31 -1.43 22.33
N GLU A 45 10.70 -1.04 21.11
CA GLU A 45 10.01 -0.03 20.30
C GLU A 45 9.40 -0.63 19.02
N ARG A 46 8.28 -0.07 18.58
CA ARG A 46 7.66 -0.48 17.31
C ARG A 46 8.53 -0.07 16.13
N SER A 47 9.03 -1.05 15.39
CA SER A 47 9.75 -0.78 14.15
C SER A 47 8.81 -0.33 13.03
N ARG A 48 9.27 0.68 12.27
CA ARG A 48 8.62 1.15 11.04
C ARG A 48 9.09 0.39 9.79
N LEU A 49 9.74 -0.77 9.95
CA LEU A 49 10.23 -1.56 8.83
C LEU A 49 9.12 -1.93 7.83
N MET A 50 9.53 -2.13 6.59
CA MET A 50 8.70 -2.65 5.51
C MET A 50 9.41 -3.83 4.87
N LEU A 51 8.70 -4.95 4.75
CA LEU A 51 9.18 -6.14 4.08
C LEU A 51 8.74 -6.10 2.61
N ASP A 52 9.66 -6.36 1.70
CA ASP A 52 9.36 -6.61 0.28
C ASP A 52 9.93 -7.96 -0.13
N VAL A 53 9.15 -8.69 -0.93
CA VAL A 53 9.50 -10.05 -1.38
C VAL A 53 9.50 -10.04 -2.90
N GLY A 54 10.68 -10.28 -3.49
CA GLY A 54 10.84 -10.38 -4.93
C GLY A 54 10.34 -9.17 -5.72
N GLY A 55 10.35 -7.95 -5.16
CA GLY A 55 9.86 -6.74 -5.82
C GLY A 55 8.34 -6.61 -5.88
N PHE A 56 7.59 -7.42 -5.13
CA PHE A 56 6.12 -7.43 -5.16
C PHE A 56 5.53 -6.05 -4.84
N ARG A 57 6.02 -5.38 -3.79
CA ARG A 57 5.49 -4.06 -3.40
C ARG A 57 5.71 -3.00 -4.46
N GLN A 58 6.84 -3.06 -5.17
CA GLN A 58 7.14 -2.13 -6.25
C GLN A 58 6.15 -2.33 -7.41
N ARG A 59 6.01 -3.57 -7.90
CA ARG A 59 5.05 -3.88 -8.98
C ARG A 59 3.62 -3.49 -8.59
N ARG A 60 3.21 -3.82 -7.37
CA ARG A 60 1.88 -3.47 -6.88
C ARG A 60 1.67 -1.97 -6.77
N ARG A 61 2.70 -1.21 -6.38
CA ARG A 61 2.64 0.26 -6.36
C ARG A 61 2.44 0.82 -7.75
N GLU A 62 3.15 0.33 -8.75
CA GLU A 62 2.99 0.77 -10.15
C GLU A 62 1.57 0.53 -10.68
N GLU A 63 0.96 -0.61 -10.36
CA GLU A 63 -0.45 -0.90 -10.68
C GLU A 63 -1.41 0.08 -10.00
N LEU A 64 -1.21 0.33 -8.71
CA LEU A 64 -2.05 1.24 -7.93
C LEU A 64 -1.88 2.70 -8.35
N THR A 65 -0.69 3.10 -8.77
CA THR A 65 -0.45 4.44 -9.33
C THR A 65 -1.30 4.65 -10.57
N LYS A 66 -1.31 3.69 -11.52
CA LYS A 66 -2.16 3.77 -12.71
C LYS A 66 -3.65 3.84 -12.35
N LEU A 67 -4.10 2.96 -11.45
CA LEU A 67 -5.49 2.97 -10.96
C LEU A 67 -5.88 4.32 -10.34
N ALA A 68 -4.99 4.90 -9.55
CA ALA A 68 -5.21 6.18 -8.89
C ALA A 68 -5.22 7.34 -9.88
N ASP A 69 -4.32 7.35 -10.86
CA ASP A 69 -4.27 8.37 -11.92
C ASP A 69 -5.56 8.36 -12.75
N ASP A 70 -6.05 7.19 -13.14
CA ASP A 70 -7.32 7.04 -13.88
C ASP A 70 -8.50 7.57 -13.05
N ALA A 71 -8.54 7.25 -11.75
CA ALA A 71 -9.59 7.73 -10.84
C ALA A 71 -9.53 9.24 -10.60
N VAL A 72 -8.33 9.83 -10.56
CA VAL A 72 -8.15 11.29 -10.47
C VAL A 72 -8.69 11.97 -11.72
N GLN A 73 -8.32 11.47 -12.91
CA GLN A 73 -8.79 12.03 -14.18
C GLN A 73 -10.33 11.95 -14.28
N GLU A 74 -10.90 10.82 -13.89
CA GLU A 74 -12.35 10.63 -13.92
C GLU A 74 -13.07 11.54 -12.91
N ALA A 75 -12.55 11.67 -11.69
CA ALA A 75 -13.09 12.60 -10.69
C ALA A 75 -13.09 14.05 -11.19
N GLN A 76 -11.99 14.50 -11.80
CA GLN A 76 -11.89 15.84 -12.40
C GLN A 76 -12.83 16.04 -13.58
N ARG A 77 -12.96 15.02 -14.45
CA ARG A 77 -13.80 15.08 -15.65
C ARG A 77 -15.29 15.11 -15.32
N THR A 78 -15.72 14.32 -14.35
CA THR A 78 -17.14 14.16 -13.99
C THR A 78 -17.59 15.14 -12.92
N GLY A 79 -16.67 15.61 -12.07
CA GLY A 79 -17.03 16.34 -10.85
C GLY A 79 -17.70 15.46 -9.79
N GLU A 80 -17.60 14.13 -9.91
CA GLU A 80 -18.20 13.18 -8.98
C GLU A 80 -17.13 12.34 -8.24
N PRO A 81 -17.37 11.97 -6.96
CA PRO A 81 -16.45 11.13 -6.20
C PRO A 81 -16.27 9.74 -6.83
N GLN A 82 -15.01 9.32 -7.00
CA GLN A 82 -14.66 7.99 -7.53
C GLN A 82 -14.35 7.02 -6.40
N ARG A 83 -15.09 5.91 -6.35
CA ARG A 83 -14.92 4.86 -5.32
C ARG A 83 -14.13 3.71 -5.91
N LEU A 84 -12.96 3.45 -5.35
CA LEU A 84 -12.12 2.32 -5.75
C LEU A 84 -12.58 1.02 -5.09
N ALA A 85 -12.06 -0.09 -5.58
CA ALA A 85 -12.20 -1.39 -4.93
C ALA A 85 -11.61 -1.38 -3.51
N ALA A 86 -12.09 -2.28 -2.65
CA ALA A 86 -11.49 -2.48 -1.34
C ALA A 86 -10.03 -2.95 -1.50
N MET A 87 -9.16 -2.43 -0.66
CA MET A 87 -7.72 -2.67 -0.75
C MET A 87 -7.06 -2.50 0.62
N ARG A 88 -5.91 -3.12 0.83
CA ARG A 88 -5.21 -3.18 2.12
C ARG A 88 -4.59 -1.85 2.52
N PRO A 89 -4.21 -1.65 3.80
CA PRO A 89 -3.63 -0.39 4.28
C PRO A 89 -2.45 0.14 3.46
N PHE A 90 -1.53 -0.72 3.03
CA PHE A 90 -0.40 -0.33 2.17
C PHE A 90 -0.87 0.21 0.81
N GLU A 91 -1.84 -0.46 0.20
CA GLU A 91 -2.37 -0.12 -1.11
C GLU A 91 -3.12 1.21 -1.05
N ARG A 92 -3.95 1.40 -0.02
CA ARG A 92 -4.64 2.66 0.25
C ARG A 92 -3.66 3.81 0.38
N LYS A 93 -2.54 3.61 1.10
CA LYS A 93 -1.51 4.64 1.26
C LYS A 93 -0.90 5.05 -0.09
N CYS A 94 -0.60 4.08 -0.95
CA CYS A 94 -0.06 4.36 -2.29
C CYS A 94 -1.05 5.19 -3.11
N VAL A 95 -2.33 4.83 -3.11
CA VAL A 95 -3.39 5.61 -3.80
C VAL A 95 -3.51 7.01 -3.22
N HIS A 96 -3.55 7.15 -1.89
CA HIS A 96 -3.62 8.46 -1.22
C HIS A 96 -2.45 9.37 -1.62
N ASP A 97 -1.24 8.83 -1.74
CA ASP A 97 -0.05 9.58 -2.14
C ASP A 97 -0.16 10.08 -3.58
N VAL A 98 -0.66 9.25 -4.51
CA VAL A 98 -0.89 9.65 -5.91
C VAL A 98 -1.97 10.73 -6.00
N VAL A 99 -3.10 10.55 -5.31
CA VAL A 99 -4.20 11.53 -5.30
C VAL A 99 -3.74 12.88 -4.75
N ALA A 100 -2.98 12.86 -3.64
CA ALA A 100 -2.43 14.08 -3.05
C ALA A 100 -1.42 14.78 -3.97
N ALA A 101 -0.57 14.02 -4.67
CA ALA A 101 0.37 14.57 -5.65
C ALA A 101 -0.35 15.24 -6.84
N ALA A 102 -1.53 14.75 -7.21
CA ALA A 102 -2.38 15.37 -8.21
C ALA A 102 -3.20 16.58 -7.69
N GLY A 103 -3.07 16.93 -6.40
CA GLY A 103 -3.76 18.06 -5.78
C GLY A 103 -5.21 17.80 -5.38
N LEU A 104 -5.67 16.54 -5.45
CA LEU A 104 -7.02 16.14 -5.03
C LEU A 104 -7.01 15.67 -3.57
N LYS A 105 -8.20 15.53 -3.00
CA LYS A 105 -8.40 14.92 -1.68
C LYS A 105 -8.87 13.48 -1.85
N SER A 106 -8.51 12.64 -0.88
CA SER A 106 -9.03 11.28 -0.80
C SER A 106 -9.33 10.88 0.64
N GLU A 107 -10.33 10.02 0.80
CA GLU A 107 -10.77 9.50 2.09
C GLU A 107 -10.84 7.98 2.05
N SER A 108 -10.62 7.33 3.19
CA SER A 108 -10.79 5.88 3.32
C SER A 108 -12.13 5.57 3.97
N GLU A 109 -13.06 4.95 3.23
CA GLU A 109 -14.42 4.60 3.69
C GLU A 109 -14.55 3.08 3.93
N GLY A 110 -15.32 2.71 4.95
CA GLY A 110 -15.62 1.32 5.31
C GLY A 110 -14.70 0.73 6.38
N GLU A 111 -14.99 -0.51 6.77
CA GLU A 111 -14.23 -1.29 7.75
C GLU A 111 -13.47 -2.42 7.05
N GLU A 112 -12.36 -2.86 7.63
CA GLU A 112 -11.57 -3.97 7.08
C GLU A 112 -12.41 -5.26 7.09
N PRO A 113 -12.46 -6.06 6.00
CA PRO A 113 -11.65 -5.99 4.78
C PRO A 113 -12.28 -5.18 3.62
N ALA A 114 -13.47 -4.62 3.80
CA ALA A 114 -14.20 -3.87 2.77
C ALA A 114 -13.76 -2.40 2.64
N ARG A 115 -12.71 -2.00 3.34
CA ARG A 115 -12.24 -0.61 3.40
C ARG A 115 -11.56 -0.21 2.08
N ARG A 116 -11.98 0.93 1.53
CA ARG A 116 -11.62 1.42 0.19
C ARG A 116 -11.24 2.89 0.21
N VAL A 117 -10.57 3.36 -0.86
CA VAL A 117 -10.28 4.79 -1.07
C VAL A 117 -11.36 5.42 -1.95
N ILE A 118 -11.75 6.63 -1.59
CA ILE A 118 -12.62 7.51 -2.37
C ILE A 118 -11.79 8.73 -2.77
N VAL A 119 -11.75 9.00 -4.07
CA VAL A 119 -11.13 10.20 -4.65
C VAL A 119 -12.20 11.27 -4.77
N LEU A 120 -11.97 12.42 -4.16
CA LEU A 120 -12.90 13.55 -4.17
C LEU A 120 -12.50 14.54 -5.28
N PRO A 121 -13.47 15.04 -6.08
CA PRO A 121 -13.20 16.11 -7.03
C PRO A 121 -12.77 17.39 -6.30
N SER A 122 -11.94 18.21 -6.97
CA SER A 122 -11.46 19.51 -6.45
C SER A 122 -12.55 20.57 -6.42
#